data_AF-A0A8T5IFY8-F1
#
_entry.id   AF-A0A8T5IFY8-F1
#
_cell.length_a   1.000
_cell.length_b   1.000
_cell.length_c   1.000
_cell.angle_alpha   90.00
_cell.angle_beta   90.00
_cell.angle_gamma   90.00
#
_symmetry.space_group_name_H-M   'P 1'
#
loop_
_entity.id
_entity.type
_entity.pdbx_description
1 polymer ?
#
loop_
_entity_poly.entity_id
_entity_poly.type
_entity_poly.pdbx_seq_one_letter_code
_entity_poly.pdbx_strand_id
1 'polypeptide(L)'
;RRNAAKVLRKKSKKYTCPVCQYPKVTRGAVGIWNCGKCNHSFAGGAWEPFTRASDANNRIIRRSVDGASASDMALIAQQKAIDYERAIAEGEISEEE
;
A
#
# COMPACT_ATOMS: atom_id res chain seq x y z
N ARG A 1 -25.28 9.44 24.19
CA ARG A 1 -24.18 10.35 23.78
C ARG A 1 -22.79 9.69 23.72
N ARG A 2 -22.54 8.57 24.42
CA ARG A 2 -21.23 7.87 24.47
C ARG A 2 -20.59 7.59 23.09
N ASN A 3 -21.37 7.07 22.14
CA ASN A 3 -20.87 6.75 20.79
C ASN A 3 -20.49 8.00 19.99
N ALA A 4 -21.31 9.06 20.06
CA ALA A 4 -21.01 10.34 19.42
C ALA A 4 -19.71 10.95 19.97
N ALA A 5 -19.52 10.93 21.30
CA ALA A 5 -18.30 11.41 21.92
C ALA A 5 -17.04 10.62 21.44
N LYS A 6 -17.16 9.30 21.28
CA LYS A 6 -16.08 8.44 20.77
C LYS A 6 -15.70 8.82 19.34
N VAL A 7 -16.68 9.05 18.47
CA VAL A 7 -16.47 9.42 17.07
C VAL A 7 -15.91 10.84 16.95
N LEU A 8 -16.40 11.79 17.75
CA LEU A 8 -15.89 13.16 17.76
C LEU A 8 -14.43 13.23 18.23
N ARG A 9 -14.03 12.41 19.22
CA ARG A 9 -12.63 12.28 19.65
C ARG A 9 -11.71 11.79 18.53
N LYS A 10 -12.18 10.84 17.71
CA LYS A 10 -11.45 10.37 16.52
C LYS A 10 -11.30 11.50 15.49
N LYS A 11 -12.40 12.19 15.18
CA LYS A 11 -12.42 13.34 14.25
C LYS A 11 -11.41 14.43 14.63
N SER A 12 -11.29 14.75 15.92
CA SER A 12 -10.42 15.82 16.42
C SER A 12 -8.97 15.40 16.65
N LYS A 13 -8.65 14.11 16.53
CA LYS A 13 -7.28 13.60 16.70
C LYS A 13 -6.40 14.07 15.54
N LYS A 14 -5.13 14.38 15.83
CA LYS A 14 -4.11 14.59 14.79
C LYS A 14 -3.58 13.23 14.32
N TYR A 15 -3.50 13.05 13.00
CA TYR A 15 -3.03 11.81 12.39
C TYR A 15 -1.67 12.01 11.71
N THR A 16 -0.95 10.90 11.53
CA THR A 16 0.33 10.86 10.82
C THR A 16 0.10 11.02 9.32
N CYS A 17 0.85 11.91 8.68
CA CYS A 17 0.81 12.12 7.24
C CYS A 17 1.47 10.94 6.49
N PRO A 18 0.85 10.39 5.43
CA PRO A 18 1.46 9.31 4.65
C PRO A 18 2.69 9.77 3.85
N VAL A 19 2.82 11.08 3.58
CA VAL A 19 3.92 11.64 2.78
C VAL A 19 5.08 12.08 3.66
N CYS A 20 4.85 13.01 4.59
CA CYS A 20 5.92 13.57 5.41
C CYS A 20 6.10 12.89 6.76
N GLN A 21 5.21 11.97 7.16
CA GLN A 21 5.27 11.22 8.41
C GLN A 21 5.15 12.03 9.72
N TYR A 22 4.75 13.31 9.67
CA TYR A 22 4.46 14.09 10.87
C TYR A 22 2.99 13.97 11.30
N PRO A 23 2.69 14.01 12.61
CA PRO A 23 1.33 13.95 13.16
C PRO A 23 0.62 15.32 13.05
N LYS A 24 0.50 15.82 11.82
CA LYS A 24 -0.08 17.14 11.50
C LYS A 24 -1.27 17.04 10.53
N VAL A 25 -1.86 15.86 10.35
CA VAL A 25 -3.08 15.69 9.55
C VAL A 25 -4.31 16.03 10.36
N THR A 26 -5.15 16.89 9.80
CA THR A 26 -6.45 17.30 10.36
C THR A 26 -7.54 17.19 9.28
N ARG A 27 -8.80 17.15 9.73
CA ARG A 27 -9.96 17.04 8.83
C ARG A 27 -10.28 18.42 8.23
N GLY A 28 -10.30 18.49 6.90
CA GLY A 28 -10.77 19.68 6.17
C GLY A 28 -12.27 19.61 5.96
N ALA A 29 -12.75 18.56 5.29
CA ALA A 29 -14.16 18.31 5.04
C ALA A 29 -14.52 16.84 5.36
N VAL A 30 -15.78 16.45 5.16
CA VAL A 30 -16.19 15.05 5.30
C VAL A 30 -15.42 14.23 4.26
N GLY A 31 -14.60 13.26 4.72
CA GLY A 31 -13.80 12.41 3.84
C GLY A 31 -12.54 13.07 3.25
N ILE A 32 -12.27 14.35 3.54
CA ILE A 32 -11.08 15.06 3.05
C ILE A 32 -10.18 15.45 4.23
N TRP A 33 -8.92 15.03 4.15
CA TRP A 33 -7.91 15.25 5.18
C TRP A 33 -6.71 15.99 4.62
N ASN A 34 -6.17 16.95 5.37
CA ASN A 34 -5.04 17.77 4.95
C ASN A 34 -3.92 17.75 5.99
N CYS A 35 -2.67 17.72 5.53
CA CYS A 35 -1.48 17.84 6.38
C CYS A 35 -1.05 19.31 6.49
N GLY A 36 -1.07 19.87 7.70
CA GLY A 36 -0.56 21.23 7.94
C GLY A 36 0.97 21.37 7.89
N LYS A 37 1.74 20.33 7.55
CA LYS A 37 3.20 20.42 7.33
C LYS A 37 3.55 20.54 5.84
N CYS A 38 3.12 19.57 5.04
CA CYS A 38 3.48 19.46 3.63
C CYS A 38 2.33 19.82 2.69
N ASN A 39 1.19 20.29 3.19
CA ASN A 39 -0.02 20.65 2.44
C ASN A 39 -0.61 19.50 1.59
N HIS A 40 -0.21 18.26 1.86
CA HIS A 40 -0.78 17.11 1.18
C HIS A 40 -2.23 16.89 1.64
N SER A 41 -3.16 16.95 0.69
CA SER A 41 -4.57 16.66 0.88
C SER A 41 -4.93 15.33 0.25
N PHE A 42 -5.72 14.51 0.95
CA PHE A 42 -6.08 13.16 0.50
C PHE A 42 -7.47 12.76 0.97
N ALA A 43 -8.07 11.81 0.24
CA ALA A 43 -9.33 11.20 0.58
C ALA A 43 -9.16 10.16 1.70
N GLY A 44 -10.12 10.11 2.62
CA GLY A 44 -10.14 9.18 3.74
C GLY A 44 -11.54 8.94 4.25
N GLY A 45 -11.66 8.34 5.44
CA GLY A 45 -12.96 8.12 6.07
C GLY A 45 -13.62 9.41 6.58
N ALA A 46 -14.92 9.33 6.85
CA ALA A 46 -15.70 10.47 7.36
C ALA A 46 -15.21 10.99 8.73
N TRP A 47 -14.71 10.09 9.59
CA TRP A 47 -14.32 10.36 10.97
C TRP A 47 -12.85 10.04 11.29
N GLU A 48 -12.21 9.20 10.48
CA GLU A 48 -10.80 8.80 10.58
C GLU A 48 -10.21 8.80 9.16
N PRO A 49 -8.99 9.29 8.94
CA PRO A 49 -8.38 9.30 7.60
C PRO A 49 -8.17 7.88 7.07
N PHE A 50 -7.72 6.96 7.94
CA PHE A 50 -7.48 5.57 7.59
C PHE A 50 -8.60 4.70 8.17
N THR A 51 -9.40 4.09 7.29
CA THR A 51 -10.47 3.17 7.67
C THR A 51 -9.96 1.73 7.71
N ARG A 52 -10.72 0.82 8.36
CA ARG A 52 -10.41 -0.62 8.35
C ARG A 52 -10.35 -1.19 6.93
N ALA A 53 -11.23 -0.73 6.05
CA ALA A 53 -11.24 -1.13 4.64
C ALA A 53 -10.00 -0.62 3.90
N SER A 54 -9.60 0.64 4.11
CA SER A 54 -8.37 1.19 3.54
C SER A 54 -7.13 0.42 4.01
N ASP A 55 -7.05 0.06 5.30
CA ASP A 55 -5.95 -0.75 5.82
C ASP A 55 -5.92 -2.16 5.18
N ALA A 56 -7.07 -2.81 5.03
CA ALA A 56 -7.16 -4.11 4.36
C ALA A 56 -6.75 -4.01 2.87
N ASN A 57 -7.22 -3.00 2.14
CA ASN A 57 -6.88 -2.79 0.74
C ASN A 57 -5.38 -2.51 0.56
N ASN A 58 -4.77 -1.73 1.46
CA ASN A 58 -3.34 -1.46 1.42
C ASN A 58 -2.49 -2.72 1.59
N ARG A 59 -2.96 -3.74 2.32
CA ARG A 59 -2.27 -5.04 2.43
C ARG A 59 -2.29 -5.81 1.11
N ILE A 60 -3.40 -5.78 0.39
CA ILE A 60 -3.52 -6.41 -0.94
C ILE A 60 -2.58 -5.72 -1.93
N ILE A 61 -2.60 -4.38 -1.95
CA ILE A 61 -1.72 -3.59 -2.82
C ILE A 61 -0.26 -3.87 -2.51
N ARG A 62 0.16 -3.87 -1.24
CA ARG A 62 1.54 -4.22 -0.85
C ARG A 62 1.93 -5.61 -1.35
N ARG A 63 1.07 -6.62 -1.15
CA ARG A 63 1.32 -7.98 -1.66
C ARG A 63 1.48 -8.03 -3.19
N SER A 64 0.72 -7.21 -3.93
CA SER A 64 0.85 -7.15 -5.39
C SER A 64 2.08 -6.39 -5.88
N VAL A 65 2.54 -5.36 -5.15
CA VAL A 65 3.67 -4.50 -5.55
C VAL A 65 4.99 -5.13 -5.13
N ASP A 66 5.06 -5.68 -3.93
CA ASP A 66 6.25 -6.36 -3.40
C ASP A 66 6.47 -7.75 -4.01
N GLY A 67 5.57 -8.19 -4.91
CA GLY A 67 5.79 -9.36 -5.74
C GLY A 67 5.97 -10.63 -4.94
N ALA A 68 4.85 -11.13 -4.37
CA ALA A 68 4.70 -12.55 -4.09
C ALA A 68 5.62 -13.06 -2.93
N SER A 69 5.23 -14.07 -2.15
CA SER A 69 6.05 -14.49 -0.99
C SER A 69 7.43 -15.00 -1.43
N ALA A 70 8.39 -15.18 -0.52
CA ALA A 70 9.68 -15.80 -0.85
C ALA A 70 9.55 -17.12 -1.64
N SER A 71 8.43 -17.84 -1.44
CA SER A 71 8.02 -19.01 -2.24
C SER A 71 7.85 -18.73 -3.74
N ASP A 72 7.31 -17.57 -4.07
CA ASP A 72 6.88 -17.21 -5.41
C ASP A 72 8.07 -16.71 -6.23
N MET A 73 9.03 -16.03 -5.57
CA MET A 73 10.34 -15.73 -6.18
C MET A 73 11.14 -16.99 -6.52
N ALA A 74 11.12 -18.01 -5.64
CA ALA A 74 11.78 -19.28 -5.91
C ALA A 74 11.13 -20.02 -7.09
N LEU A 75 9.79 -20.00 -7.16
CA LEU A 75 9.04 -20.63 -8.25
C LEU A 75 9.23 -19.89 -9.59
N ILE A 76 9.26 -18.55 -9.58
CA ILE A 76 9.59 -17.74 -10.76
C ILE A 76 11.02 -18.00 -11.23
N ALA A 77 11.99 -18.10 -10.32
CA ALA A 77 13.38 -18.41 -10.66
C ALA A 77 13.51 -19.83 -11.24
N GLN A 78 12.83 -20.81 -10.65
CA GLN A 78 12.78 -22.19 -11.19
C GLN A 78 12.16 -22.23 -12.58
N GLN A 79 11.05 -21.55 -12.80
CA GLN A 79 10.40 -21.51 -14.10
C GLN A 79 11.29 -20.84 -15.16
N LYS A 80 11.91 -19.70 -14.82
CA LYS A 80 12.86 -19.02 -15.71
C LYS A 80 14.07 -19.89 -16.07
N ALA A 81 14.59 -20.68 -15.12
CA ALA A 81 15.67 -21.61 -15.41
C ALA A 81 15.23 -22.72 -16.38
N ILE A 82 14.04 -23.30 -16.17
CA ILE A 82 13.47 -24.30 -17.07
C ILE A 82 13.25 -23.73 -18.48
N ASP A 83 12.73 -22.51 -18.56
CA ASP A 83 12.46 -21.83 -19.84
C ASP A 83 13.76 -21.50 -20.58
N TYR A 84 14.83 -21.12 -19.87
CA TYR A 84 16.17 -20.91 -20.45
C TYR A 84 16.75 -22.18 -21.05
N GLU A 85 16.73 -23.30 -20.30
CA GLU A 85 17.21 -24.60 -20.79
C GLU A 85 16.41 -25.08 -22.00
N ARG A 86 15.08 -24.83 -22.01
CA ARG A 86 14.23 -25.13 -23.16
C ARG A 86 14.63 -24.29 -24.37
N ALA A 87 14.83 -22.99 -24.19
CA ALA A 87 15.23 -22.09 -25.28
C ALA A 87 16.60 -22.46 -25.88
N ILE A 88 17.55 -22.91 -25.05
CA ILE A 88 18.82 -23.49 -25.53
C ILE A 88 18.56 -24.77 -26.34
N ALA A 89 17.76 -25.69 -25.82
CA ALA A 89 17.46 -26.95 -26.50
C ALA A 89 16.71 -26.76 -27.83
N GLU A 90 15.87 -25.73 -27.92
CA GLU A 90 15.16 -25.31 -29.13
C GLU A 90 16.05 -24.49 -30.08
N GLY A 91 17.28 -24.15 -29.67
CA GLY A 91 18.26 -23.41 -30.47
C GLY A 91 17.92 -21.91 -30.62
N GLU A 92 17.04 -21.39 -29.77
CA GLU A 92 16.63 -19.98 -29.75
C GLU A 92 17.69 -19.09 -29.08
N ILE A 93 18.54 -19.66 -28.23
CA ILE A 93 19.62 -18.98 -27.49
C ILE A 93 20.90 -19.81 -27.64
N SER A 94 22.02 -19.16 -28.02
CA SER A 94 23.34 -19.81 -28.04
C SER A 94 24.02 -19.69 -26.68
N GLU A 95 24.72 -20.74 -26.22
CA GLU A 95 25.44 -20.78 -24.93
C GLU A 95 26.53 -19.70 -24.77
N GLU A 96 26.82 -18.91 -25.81
CA GLU A 96 27.90 -17.91 -25.86
C GLU A 96 27.46 -16.44 -25.67
N GLU A 97 26.16 -16.14 -25.51
CA GLU A 97 25.65 -14.79 -25.12
C GLU A 97 25.44 -14.63 -23.61
#